data_AF-A0A848E9R5-F1
#
_entry.id   AF-A0A848E9R5-F1
#
_cell.length_a   1.000
_cell.length_b   1.000
_cell.length_c   1.000
_cell.angle_alpha   90.00
_cell.angle_beta   90.00
_cell.angle_gamma   90.00
#
_symmetry.space_group_name_H-M   'P 1'
#
loop_
_entity.id
_entity.type
_entity.pdbx_description
1 polymer ?
#
loop_
_entity_poly.entity_id
_entity_poly.type
_entity_poly.pdbx_seq_one_letter_code
_entity_poly.pdbx_strand_id
1 'polypeptide(L)'
;MSVYFLAMMLLSAGSFIHSRCEAPEMRPASAGADITWRWSARAALVMWIALIIWGFRELHWSQPLAGIMASLGVNALVAMRGPMRTWPGLSLMLCATGLVAGSTVFF
;
A
#
# COMPACT_ATOMS: atom_id res chain seq x y z
N MET A 1 0.14 17.93 -2.89
CA MET A 1 0.01 16.59 -3.50
C MET A 1 -1.47 16.23 -3.54
N SER A 2 -1.98 15.70 -4.66
CA SER A 2 -3.36 15.19 -4.70
C SER A 2 -3.47 13.94 -3.83
N VAL A 3 -4.61 13.80 -3.13
CA VAL A 3 -4.92 12.65 -2.25
C VAL A 3 -4.80 11.33 -3.01
N TYR A 4 -5.14 11.32 -4.31
CA TYR A 4 -4.95 10.19 -5.21
C TYR A 4 -3.50 9.66 -5.20
N PHE A 5 -2.51 10.53 -5.41
CA PHE A 5 -1.11 10.13 -5.48
C PHE A 5 -0.60 9.61 -4.13
N LEU A 6 -1.01 10.25 -3.04
CA LEU A 6 -0.65 9.80 -1.70
C LEU A 6 -1.24 8.42 -1.42
N ALA A 7 -2.54 8.23 -1.68
CA ALA A 7 -3.21 6.95 -1.51
C ALA A 7 -2.52 5.84 -2.32
N MET A 8 -2.23 6.10 -3.60
CA MET A 8 -1.51 5.16 -4.48
C MET A 8 -0.19 4.69 -3.86
N MET A 9 0.65 5.62 -3.41
CA MET A 9 1.94 5.26 -2.82
C MET A 9 1.80 4.49 -1.51
N LEU A 10 0.90 4.91 -0.61
CA LEU A 10 0.71 4.29 0.70
C LEU A 10 0.16 2.86 0.58
N LEU A 11 -0.87 2.67 -0.26
CA LEU A 11 -1.50 1.37 -0.50
C LEU A 11 -0.52 0.37 -1.13
N SER A 12 0.24 0.82 -2.13
CA SER A 12 1.28 0.00 -2.76
C SER A 12 2.38 -0.35 -1.77
N ALA A 13 2.94 0.62 -1.06
CA ALA A 13 4.04 0.38 -0.13
C ALA A 13 3.64 -0.55 1.01
N GLY A 14 2.45 -0.33 1.60
CA GLY A 14 1.94 -1.16 2.69
C GLY A 14 1.75 -2.63 2.28
N SER A 15 1.12 -2.87 1.12
CA SER A 15 0.93 -4.21 0.59
C SER A 15 2.24 -4.87 0.13
N PHE A 16 3.16 -4.10 -0.45
CA PHE A 16 4.48 -4.57 -0.85
C PHE A 16 5.32 -4.99 0.36
N ILE A 17 5.37 -4.19 1.43
CA ILE A 17 6.09 -4.56 2.66
C ILE A 17 5.53 -5.87 3.23
N HIS A 18 4.22 -6.03 3.28
CA HIS A 18 3.60 -7.28 3.73
C HIS A 18 4.08 -8.48 2.90
N SER A 19 4.20 -8.34 1.57
CA SER A 19 4.70 -9.43 0.70
C SER A 19 6.16 -9.82 0.95
N ARG A 20 6.94 -8.95 1.61
CA ARG A 20 8.36 -9.20 1.92
C ARG A 20 8.59 -9.73 3.33
N CYS A 21 7.56 -9.76 4.17
CA CYS A 21 7.61 -10.31 5.52
C CYS A 21 7.15 -11.78 5.53
N GLU A 22 7.88 -12.65 4.83
CA GLU A 22 7.51 -14.08 4.74
C GLU A 22 7.86 -14.86 6.01
N ALA A 23 8.92 -14.45 6.69
CA ALA A 23 9.49 -15.16 7.83
C ALA A 23 8.58 -15.07 9.08
N PRO A 24 8.32 -16.19 9.80
CA PRO A 24 7.43 -16.20 10.97
C PRO A 24 7.83 -15.21 12.06
N GLU A 25 9.13 -14.99 12.26
CA GLU A 25 9.69 -14.07 13.25
C GLU A 25 9.40 -12.58 12.96
N MET A 26 8.98 -12.27 11.73
CA MET A 26 8.58 -10.93 11.34
C MET A 26 7.06 -10.74 11.38
N ARG A 27 6.29 -11.73 11.83
CA ARG A 27 4.83 -11.59 11.92
C ARG A 27 4.42 -10.93 13.24
N PRO A 28 3.26 -10.25 13.28
CA PRO A 28 2.68 -9.76 14.53
C PRO A 28 2.54 -10.91 15.55
N ALA A 29 2.90 -10.64 16.81
CA ALA A 29 2.94 -11.66 17.85
C ALA A 29 1.54 -12.23 18.22
N SER A 30 0.48 -11.44 18.04
CA SER A 30 -0.89 -11.89 18.31
C SER A 30 -1.58 -12.39 17.04
N ALA A 31 -2.30 -13.52 17.16
CA ALA A 31 -3.04 -14.11 16.04
C ALA A 31 -4.06 -13.14 15.42
N GLY A 32 -4.74 -12.34 16.26
CA GLY A 32 -5.68 -11.32 15.79
C GLY A 32 -5.01 -10.21 14.99
N ALA A 33 -3.80 -9.79 15.37
CA ALA A 33 -3.05 -8.79 14.62
C ALA A 33 -2.52 -9.36 13.29
N ASP A 34 -2.08 -10.62 13.25
CA ASP A 34 -1.67 -11.27 11.99
C ASP A 34 -2.83 -11.35 10.98
N ILE A 35 -4.02 -11.76 11.44
CA ILE A 35 -5.23 -11.80 10.61
C ILE A 35 -5.58 -10.40 10.09
N THR A 36 -5.63 -9.41 10.99
CA THR A 36 -5.97 -8.02 10.62
C THR A 36 -4.98 -7.45 9.63
N TRP A 37 -3.69 -7.68 9.84
CA TRP A 37 -2.64 -7.20 8.96
C TRP A 37 -2.72 -7.83 7.57
N ARG A 38 -2.98 -9.15 7.50
CA ARG A 38 -3.15 -9.86 6.23
C ARG A 38 -4.34 -9.36 5.42
N TRP A 39 -5.48 -9.14 6.07
CA TRP A 39 -6.65 -8.60 5.40
C TRP A 39 -6.46 -7.14 4.99
N SER A 40 -5.83 -6.33 5.83
CA SER A 40 -5.50 -4.93 5.51
C SER A 40 -4.58 -4.85 4.29
N ALA A 41 -3.55 -5.69 4.21
CA ALA A 41 -2.64 -5.72 3.07
C ALA A 41 -3.33 -6.15 1.77
N ARG A 42 -4.21 -7.15 1.83
CA ARG A 42 -5.03 -7.58 0.68
C ARG A 42 -5.99 -6.48 0.22
N ALA A 43 -6.71 -5.87 1.16
CA ALA A 43 -7.61 -4.76 0.86
C ALA A 43 -6.84 -3.59 0.25
N ALA A 44 -5.65 -3.28 0.77
CA ALA A 44 -4.81 -2.21 0.24
C ALA A 44 -4.39 -2.46 -1.21
N LEU A 45 -3.97 -3.70 -1.53
CA LEU A 45 -3.63 -4.08 -2.90
C LEU A 45 -4.84 -3.96 -3.85
N VAL A 46 -6.00 -4.46 -3.43
CA VAL A 46 -7.23 -4.38 -4.24
C VAL A 46 -7.63 -2.92 -4.47
N MET A 47 -7.58 -2.09 -3.43
CA MET A 47 -7.87 -0.65 -3.53
C MET A 47 -6.89 0.07 -4.47
N TRP A 48 -5.60 -0.27 -4.40
CA TRP A 48 -4.59 0.30 -5.30
C TRP A 48 -4.92 -0.01 -6.78
N ILE A 49 -5.29 -1.26 -7.08
CA ILE A 49 -5.74 -1.64 -8.42
C ILE A 49 -7.02 -0.88 -8.83
N ALA A 50 -7.98 -0.75 -7.92
CA ALA A 50 -9.20 -0.02 -8.16
C ALA A 50 -8.94 1.46 -8.49
N LEU A 51 -8.03 2.12 -7.76
CA LEU A 51 -7.62 3.49 -8.01
C LEU A 51 -6.91 3.65 -9.37
N ILE A 52 -6.12 2.67 -9.80
CA ILE A 52 -5.54 2.69 -11.16
C ILE A 52 -6.63 2.70 -12.22
N ILE A 53 -7.58 1.76 -12.12
CA ILE A 53 -8.67 1.62 -13.09
C ILE A 53 -9.52 2.89 -13.11
N TRP A 54 -9.89 3.38 -11.93
CA TRP A 54 -10.63 4.63 -11.77
C TRP A 54 -9.86 5.84 -12.32
N GLY A 55 -8.56 5.93 -12.03
CA GLY A 55 -7.71 7.02 -12.49
C GLY A 55 -7.57 7.07 -14.01
N PHE A 56 -7.47 5.92 -14.69
CA PHE A 56 -7.48 5.90 -16.17
C PHE A 56 -8.83 6.26 -16.78
N ARG A 57 -9.92 6.08 -16.04
CA ARG A 57 -11.27 6.40 -16.49
C ARG A 57 -11.60 7.89 -16.29
N GLU A 58 -11.23 8.46 -15.15
CA GLU A 58 -11.67 9.80 -14.73
C GLU A 58 -10.60 10.89 -14.85
N LEU A 59 -9.31 10.53 -14.89
CA LEU A 59 -8.20 11.48 -14.97
C LEU A 59 -7.50 11.40 -16.32
N HIS A 60 -6.74 12.44 -16.67
CA HIS A 60 -5.83 12.37 -17.80
C HIS A 60 -4.82 11.24 -17.60
N TRP A 61 -4.60 10.39 -18.61
CA TRP A 61 -3.81 9.14 -18.55
C TRP A 61 -2.40 9.29 -17.94
N SER A 62 -1.80 10.48 -18.03
CA SER A 62 -0.49 10.74 -17.44
C SER A 62 -0.50 10.69 -15.90
N GLN A 63 -1.64 10.99 -15.26
CA GLN A 63 -1.78 10.97 -13.81
C GLN A 63 -1.73 9.56 -13.21
N PRO A 64 -2.55 8.58 -13.64
CA PRO A 64 -2.45 7.22 -13.14
C PRO A 64 -1.11 6.58 -13.48
N LEU A 65 -0.54 6.85 -14.66
CA LEU A 65 0.80 6.39 -15.01
C LEU A 65 1.85 6.93 -14.02
N ALA A 66 1.84 8.23 -13.73
CA ALA A 66 2.74 8.82 -12.74
C ALA A 66 2.52 8.23 -11.34
N GLY A 67 1.26 7.94 -10.95
CA GLY A 67 0.93 7.31 -9.67
C GLY A 67 1.49 5.88 -9.56
N ILE A 68 1.42 5.10 -10.64
CA ILE A 68 2.04 3.78 -10.72
C ILE A 68 3.56 3.90 -10.60
N MET A 69 4.19 4.78 -11.38
CA MET A 69 5.64 4.98 -11.34
C MET A 69 6.13 5.43 -9.97
N ALA A 70 5.41 6.33 -9.30
CA ALA A 70 5.71 6.75 -7.94
C ALA A 70 5.58 5.58 -6.94
N SER A 71 4.53 4.76 -7.07
CA SER A 71 4.32 3.57 -6.24
C SER A 71 5.47 2.56 -6.40
N LEU A 72 5.89 2.30 -7.65
CA LEU A 72 7.02 1.42 -7.95
C LEU A 72 8.34 1.99 -7.42
N GLY A 73 8.55 3.30 -7.54
CA GLY A 73 9.72 3.98 -6.98
C GLY A 73 9.80 3.84 -5.45
N VAL A 74 8.68 4.04 -4.74
CA VAL A 74 8.62 3.82 -3.29
C VAL A 74 8.90 2.36 -2.95
N ASN A 75 8.32 1.40 -3.68
CA ASN A 75 8.58 -0.03 -3.45
C ASN A 75 10.05 -0.38 -3.69
N ALA A 76 10.69 0.19 -4.71
CA ALA A 76 12.12 0.00 -4.98
C ALA A 76 12.98 0.52 -3.81
N LEU A 77 12.68 1.72 -3.29
CA LEU A 77 13.37 2.26 -2.11
C LEU A 77 13.20 1.38 -0.87
N VAL A 78 12.00 0.84 -0.67
CA VAL A 78 11.72 -0.13 0.41
C VAL A 78 12.52 -1.41 0.21
N ALA A 79 12.55 -1.94 -1.02
CA ALA A 79 13.28 -3.15 -1.35
C ALA A 79 14.79 -3.01 -1.10
N MET A 80 15.38 -1.84 -1.39
CA MET A 80 16.80 -1.56 -1.15
C MET A 80 17.18 -1.54 0.34
N ARG A 81 16.24 -1.23 1.25
CA ARG A 81 16.52 -1.21 2.70
C ARG A 81 16.66 -2.60 3.31
N GLY A 82 16.07 -3.63 2.70
CA GLY A 82 16.04 -4.99 3.26
C GLY A 82 15.15 -5.12 4.51
N PRO A 83 14.89 -6.36 4.97
CA PRO A 83 13.87 -6.64 6.00
C PRO A 83 14.21 -6.00 7.35
N MET A 84 13.23 -5.37 8.00
CA MET A 84 13.40 -4.80 9.35
C MET A 84 12.28 -5.25 10.30
N ARG A 85 12.58 -5.35 11.59
CA ARG A 85 11.59 -5.74 12.63
C ARG A 85 10.38 -4.81 12.72
N THR A 86 10.52 -3.55 12.32
CA THR A 86 9.45 -2.54 12.36
C THR A 86 8.48 -2.60 11.17
N TRP A 87 8.78 -3.42 10.16
CA TRP A 87 8.01 -3.52 8.92
C TRP A 87 6.53 -3.89 9.08
N PRO A 88 6.13 -4.80 9.97
CA PRO A 88 4.73 -5.16 10.11
C PRO A 88 3.89 -3.98 10.59
N GLY A 89 4.39 -3.25 11.59
CA GLY A 89 3.74 -2.04 12.09
C GLY A 89 3.65 -0.95 11.02
N LEU A 90 4.75 -0.72 10.29
CA LEU A 90 4.78 0.25 9.20
C LEU A 90 3.80 -0.13 8.07
N SER A 91 3.81 -1.38 7.65
CA SER A 91 2.90 -1.92 6.63
C SER A 91 1.44 -1.71 7.04
N LEU A 92 1.08 -2.06 8.28
CA LEU A 92 -0.28 -1.86 8.79
C LEU A 92 -0.68 -0.37 8.78
N MET A 93 0.21 0.52 9.22
CA MET A 93 -0.03 1.97 9.19
C MET A 93 -0.23 2.49 7.77
N LEU A 94 0.63 2.10 6.82
CA LEU A 94 0.53 2.50 5.42
C LEU A 94 -0.74 1.95 4.76
N CYS A 95 -1.11 0.70 5.02
CA CYS A 95 -2.36 0.11 4.55
C CYS A 95 -3.57 0.86 5.10
N ALA A 96 -3.64 1.09 6.41
CA ALA A 96 -4.78 1.76 7.05
C ALA A 96 -4.94 3.20 6.56
N THR A 97 -3.85 3.98 6.57
CA THR A 97 -3.86 5.37 6.09
C THR A 97 -4.15 5.45 4.59
N GLY A 98 -3.57 4.54 3.80
CA GLY A 98 -3.82 4.43 2.37
C GLY A 98 -5.26 4.07 2.05
N LEU A 99 -5.89 3.18 2.81
CA LEU A 99 -7.30 2.80 2.62
C LEU A 99 -8.24 3.98 2.93
N VAL A 100 -7.98 4.71 4.01
CA VAL A 100 -8.74 5.92 4.34
C VAL A 100 -8.57 6.97 3.24
N ALA A 101 -7.33 7.28 2.84
CA ALA A 101 -7.07 8.25 1.77
C ALA A 101 -7.67 7.81 0.43
N GLY A 102 -7.58 6.52 0.08
CA GLY A 102 -8.15 5.98 -1.15
C GLY A 102 -9.67 6.05 -1.17
N SER A 103 -10.32 5.83 -0.02
CA SER A 103 -11.77 5.95 0.07
C SER A 103 -12.27 7.35 -0.26
N THR A 104 -11.55 8.40 0.18
CA THR A 104 -11.93 9.80 -0.09
C THR A 104 -11.70 10.24 -1.53
N VAL A 105 -11.07 9.41 -2.38
CA VAL A 105 -10.91 9.72 -3.80
C VAL A 105 -12.19 9.39 -4.59
N PHE A 106 -13.00 8.43 -4.12
CA PHE A 106 -14.23 8.03 -4.79
C PHE A 106 -15.45 8.90 -4.45
N PHE A 107 -15.34 9.75 -3.43
CA PHE A 107 -16.39 10.67 -2.97
C PHE A 107 -16.04 12.10 -3.37
#